data_AF-A0A2X3KYC3-F1
#
_entry.id   AF-A0A2X3KYC3-F1
#
_cell.length_a   1.000
_cell.length_b   1.000
_cell.length_c   1.000
_cell.angle_alpha   90.00
_cell.angle_beta   90.00
_cell.angle_gamma   90.00
#
_symmetry.space_group_name_H-M   'P 1'
#
loop_
_entity.id
_entity.type
_entity.pdbx_description
1 polymer ?
#
loop_
_entity_poly.entity_id
_entity_poly.type
_entity_poly.pdbx_seq_one_letter_code
_entity_poly.pdbx_strand_id
1 'polypeptide(L)'
;MKKSRFTDSQIMTILRQAEAGTPVSELCREHGMSNDSFYKWRSRFGAMDASMMTRLKELEEEKSPPQKDVCRRTTESRDHSGSHGKKVVKPSQRKQMAQEAVRNRSIGVRFACQMFVVSESCYRYQPKLSEENEAIADWLLRITDSQRNWGFGLCFLYLRRLC
;
A
#
# COMPACT_ATOMS: atom_id res chain seq x y z
N MET A 1 1.77 14.41 14.04
CA MET A 1 0.45 14.30 14.71
C MET A 1 0.49 13.11 15.66
N LYS A 2 0.09 13.27 16.93
CA LYS A 2 0.04 12.14 17.88
C LYS A 2 -0.99 11.13 17.35
N LYS A 3 -0.59 9.86 17.18
CA LYS A 3 -1.51 8.80 16.72
C LYS A 3 -2.65 8.69 17.74
N SER A 4 -3.90 8.85 17.32
CA SER A 4 -5.05 8.62 18.20
C SER A 4 -4.99 7.18 18.69
N ARG A 5 -5.28 6.96 19.98
CA ARG A 5 -5.29 5.62 20.57
C ARG A 5 -6.35 4.70 19.96
N PHE A 6 -7.33 5.28 19.26
CA PHE A 6 -8.44 4.60 18.64
C PHE A 6 -8.39 4.77 17.12
N THR A 7 -8.67 3.68 16.42
CA THR A 7 -8.87 3.66 14.96
C THR A 7 -10.28 4.11 14.60
N ASP A 8 -10.47 4.66 13.41
CA ASP A 8 -11.78 5.17 12.96
C ASP A 8 -12.86 4.07 12.99
N SER A 9 -12.49 2.82 12.65
CA SER A 9 -13.39 1.67 12.75
C SER A 9 -13.82 1.35 14.19
N GLN A 10 -12.91 1.50 15.17
CA GLN A 10 -13.24 1.31 16.59
C GLN A 10 -14.17 2.42 17.10
N ILE A 11 -13.94 3.65 16.66
CA ILE A 11 -14.81 4.79 17.00
C ILE A 11 -16.24 4.53 16.50
N MET A 12 -16.38 4.03 15.27
CA MET A 12 -17.68 3.69 14.67
C MET A 12 -18.41 2.57 15.42
N THR A 13 -17.72 1.48 15.78
CA THR A 13 -18.36 0.39 16.54
C THR A 13 -18.91 0.88 17.88
N ILE A 14 -18.20 1.80 18.54
CA ILE A 14 -18.62 2.33 19.83
C ILE A 14 -19.80 3.30 19.69
N LEU A 15 -19.81 4.12 18.63
CA LEU A 15 -20.96 4.99 18.32
C LEU A 15 -22.21 4.15 18.03
N ARG A 16 -22.08 3.05 17.25
CA ARG A 16 -23.18 2.11 16.98
C ARG A 16 -23.72 1.44 18.24
N GLN A 17 -22.84 1.05 19.16
CA GLN A 17 -23.24 0.43 20.43
C GLN A 17 -24.04 1.42 21.30
N ALA A 18 -23.70 2.71 21.27
CA ALA A 18 -24.48 3.75 21.94
C ALA A 18 -25.85 3.98 21.28
N GLU A 19 -25.96 3.90 19.96
CA GLU A 19 -27.24 3.99 19.24
C GLU A 19 -28.13 2.76 19.44
N ALA A 20 -27.53 1.58 19.65
CA ALA A 20 -28.22 0.36 20.01
C ALA A 20 -28.79 0.36 21.45
N GLY A 21 -28.58 1.45 22.20
CA GLY A 21 -29.20 1.67 23.52
C GLY A 21 -28.26 1.44 24.72
N THR A 22 -26.97 1.16 24.50
CA THR A 22 -26.01 1.06 25.61
C THR A 22 -25.69 2.45 26.17
N PRO A 23 -25.75 2.65 27.51
CA PRO A 23 -25.43 3.95 28.09
C PRO A 23 -23.96 4.32 27.88
N VAL A 24 -23.73 5.58 27.50
CA VAL A 24 -22.38 6.11 27.19
C VAL A 24 -21.40 5.95 28.37
N SER A 25 -21.92 5.96 29.60
CA SER A 25 -21.14 5.73 30.83
C SER A 25 -20.51 4.33 30.90
N GLU A 26 -21.20 3.30 30.42
CA GLU A 26 -20.67 1.93 30.38
C GLU A 26 -19.63 1.79 29.27
N LEU A 27 -19.90 2.34 28.08
CA LEU A 27 -18.97 2.35 26.95
C LEU A 27 -17.65 3.05 27.30
N CYS A 28 -17.72 4.14 28.06
CA CYS A 28 -16.52 4.84 28.54
C CYS A 28 -15.69 3.98 29.51
N ARG A 29 -16.33 3.15 30.33
CA ARG A 29 -15.63 2.23 31.26
C ARG A 29 -15.04 1.04 30.52
N GLU A 30 -15.78 0.45 29.58
CA GLU A 30 -15.33 -0.72 28.80
C GLU A 30 -14.16 -0.40 27.87
N HIS A 31 -14.23 0.72 27.17
CA HIS A 31 -13.21 1.11 26.20
C HIS A 31 -12.12 2.03 26.77
N GLY A 32 -12.20 2.39 28.06
CA GLY A 32 -11.22 3.25 28.72
C GLY A 32 -11.16 4.66 28.14
N MET A 33 -12.34 5.26 27.91
CA MET A 33 -12.52 6.54 27.22
C MET A 33 -13.20 7.57 28.13
N SER A 34 -13.01 8.85 27.82
CA SER A 34 -13.76 9.93 28.47
C SER A 34 -15.07 10.22 27.74
N ASN A 35 -16.12 10.59 28.48
CA ASN A 35 -17.40 11.04 27.92
C ASN A 35 -17.21 12.18 26.90
N ASP A 36 -16.28 13.10 27.17
CA ASP A 36 -15.94 14.21 26.27
C ASP A 36 -15.39 13.72 24.91
N SER A 37 -14.61 12.64 24.89
CA SER A 37 -14.12 12.04 23.64
C SER A 37 -15.27 11.47 22.81
N PHE A 38 -16.26 10.87 23.46
CA PHE A 38 -17.43 10.30 22.79
C PHE A 38 -18.26 11.39 22.08
N TYR A 39 -18.57 12.50 22.76
CA TYR A 39 -19.33 13.59 22.12
C TYR A 39 -18.55 14.29 21.01
N LYS A 40 -17.24 14.43 21.15
CA LYS A 40 -16.36 14.92 20.06
C LYS A 40 -16.39 14.00 18.85
N TRP A 41 -16.39 12.69 19.05
CA TRP A 41 -16.55 11.73 17.96
C TRP A 41 -17.94 11.77 17.34
N ARG A 42 -19.00 11.87 18.15
CA ARG A 42 -20.37 12.01 17.65
C ARG A 42 -20.52 13.24 16.75
N SER A 43 -19.88 14.37 17.10
CA SER A 43 -19.87 15.58 16.26
C SER A 43 -19.08 15.40 14.96
N ARG A 44 -17.91 14.73 15.00
CA ARG A 44 -17.06 14.54 13.81
C ARG A 44 -17.54 13.44 12.87
N PHE A 45 -18.04 12.35 13.44
CA PHE A 45 -18.42 11.15 12.70
C PHE A 45 -19.93 11.00 12.53
N GLY A 46 -20.78 11.71 13.29
CA GLY A 46 -22.24 11.56 13.16
C GLY A 46 -22.78 11.88 11.76
N ALA A 47 -22.22 12.88 11.06
CA ALA A 47 -22.58 13.14 9.66
C ALA A 47 -21.91 12.17 8.66
N MET A 48 -20.72 11.67 9.00
CA MET A 48 -19.95 10.75 8.17
C MET A 48 -20.49 9.32 8.26
N ASP A 49 -21.10 8.96 9.38
CA ASP A 49 -21.68 7.66 9.68
C ASP A 49 -22.86 7.34 8.75
N ALA A 50 -23.75 8.30 8.49
CA ALA A 50 -24.84 8.13 7.52
C ALA A 50 -24.33 7.86 6.08
N SER A 51 -23.27 8.57 5.65
CA SER A 51 -22.67 8.36 4.32
C SER A 51 -21.85 7.05 4.24
N MET A 52 -21.15 6.68 5.31
CA MET A 52 -20.42 5.41 5.40
C MET A 52 -21.38 4.22 5.53
N MET A 53 -22.52 4.36 6.20
CA MET A 53 -23.61 3.37 6.24
C MET A 53 -24.13 3.06 4.84
N THR A 54 -24.31 4.09 4.01
CA THR A 54 -24.73 3.90 2.60
C THR A 54 -23.69 3.06 1.86
N ARG A 55 -22.40 3.35 2.07
CA ARG A 55 -21.29 2.60 1.46
C ARG A 55 -21.12 1.18 2.01
N LEU A 56 -21.37 0.95 3.30
CA LEU A 56 -21.32 -0.38 3.91
C LEU A 56 -22.51 -1.24 3.50
N LYS A 57 -23.68 -0.63 3.33
CA LYS A 57 -24.89 -1.32 2.84
C LYS A 57 -24.77 -1.70 1.37
N GLU A 58 -24.20 -0.82 0.52
CA GLU A 58 -23.84 -1.17 -0.87
C GLU A 58 -22.84 -2.35 -0.92
N LEU A 59 -21.87 -2.40 0.00
CA LEU A 59 -20.90 -3.50 0.08
C LEU A 59 -21.50 -4.81 0.65
N GLU A 60 -22.54 -4.73 1.48
CA GLU A 60 -23.29 -5.89 1.97
C GLU A 60 -24.28 -6.42 0.92
N GLU A 61 -24.89 -5.54 0.10
CA GLU A 61 -25.76 -5.94 -1.02
C GLU A 61 -24.99 -6.60 -2.17
N GLU A 62 -23.71 -6.25 -2.37
CA GLU A 62 -22.83 -6.92 -3.35
C GLU A 62 -22.38 -8.33 -2.91
N LYS A 63 -22.70 -8.74 -1.66
CA LYS A 63 -22.33 -10.04 -1.06
C LYS A 63 -23.45 -11.08 -1.09
N SER A 64 -24.43 -10.97 -1.99
CA SER A 64 -25.30 -12.10 -2.36
C SER A 64 -25.75 -12.00 -3.81
N PRO A 65 -25.36 -12.97 -4.66
CA PRO A 65 -26.34 -13.96 -5.10
C PRO A 65 -25.88 -15.43 -4.91
N PRO A 66 -26.81 -16.39 -5.02
CA PRO A 66 -26.69 -17.77 -4.57
C PRO A 66 -25.79 -18.64 -5.47
N GLN A 67 -25.19 -19.66 -4.84
CA GLN A 67 -24.62 -20.83 -5.47
C GLN A 67 -25.54 -21.39 -6.56
N LYS A 68 -25.11 -21.32 -7.83
CA LYS A 68 -25.18 -22.39 -8.84
C LYS A 68 -24.07 -22.10 -9.86
N ASP A 69 -22.95 -22.79 -9.71
CA ASP A 69 -22.21 -23.45 -10.80
C ASP A 69 -20.79 -23.75 -10.34
N VAL A 70 -20.62 -25.03 -10.06
CA VAL A 70 -19.35 -25.67 -9.76
C VAL A 70 -18.47 -25.56 -11.00
N CYS A 71 -17.40 -24.77 -10.91
CA CYS A 71 -16.10 -25.18 -11.44
C CYS A 71 -15.02 -24.89 -10.39
N ARG A 72 -15.16 -25.61 -9.28
CA ARG A 72 -14.09 -25.89 -8.35
C ARG A 72 -13.11 -26.84 -9.06
N ARG A 73 -12.08 -26.32 -9.70
CA ARG A 73 -10.79 -27.02 -9.76
C ARG A 73 -9.89 -26.44 -8.69
N THR A 74 -10.17 -26.86 -7.46
CA THR A 74 -9.14 -27.00 -6.44
C THR A 74 -8.21 -28.11 -6.89
N THR A 75 -7.01 -27.74 -7.32
CA THR A 75 -5.82 -28.54 -7.02
C THR A 75 -5.10 -27.81 -5.90
N GLU A 76 -5.49 -28.12 -4.67
CA GLU A 76 -4.54 -28.17 -3.56
C GLU A 76 -3.55 -29.30 -3.93
N SER A 77 -2.24 -29.18 -3.76
CA SER A 77 -1.63 -29.05 -2.46
C SER A 77 -0.10 -29.09 -2.58
N ARG A 78 0.56 -28.49 -1.56
CA ARG A 78 1.97 -28.63 -1.15
C ARG A 78 2.94 -27.81 -2.02
N ASP A 79 3.64 -26.81 -1.50
CA ASP A 79 4.50 -26.93 -0.31
C ASP A 79 4.28 -25.92 0.81
N HIS A 80 4.56 -26.46 1.99
CA HIS A 80 4.49 -25.83 3.29
C HIS A 80 5.63 -24.84 3.53
N SER A 81 5.40 -24.10 4.61
CA SER A 81 6.37 -23.68 5.62
C SER A 81 6.75 -22.21 5.54
N GLY A 82 6.39 -21.53 6.63
CA GLY A 82 6.82 -20.18 6.89
C GLY A 82 8.34 -20.08 6.90
N SER A 83 8.83 -18.97 6.36
CA SER A 83 10.09 -18.42 6.81
C SER A 83 9.99 -16.91 6.75
N HIS A 84 9.62 -16.33 7.88
CA HIS A 84 10.07 -15.01 8.24
C HIS A 84 11.60 -15.06 8.31
N GLY A 85 12.30 -14.53 7.31
CA GLY A 85 13.75 -14.39 7.41
C GLY A 85 14.48 -14.23 6.09
N LYS A 86 15.13 -13.07 5.94
CA LYS A 86 16.13 -12.71 4.92
C LYS A 86 15.57 -12.37 3.54
N LYS A 87 15.31 -11.06 3.37
CA LYS A 87 15.27 -10.39 2.06
C LYS A 87 16.65 -10.52 1.38
N VAL A 88 16.93 -11.62 0.68
CA VAL A 88 18.19 -11.80 -0.10
C VAL A 88 18.10 -11.17 -1.49
N VAL A 89 16.90 -10.77 -1.92
CA VAL A 89 16.67 -10.29 -3.29
C VAL A 89 16.56 -8.76 -3.30
N LYS A 90 17.39 -8.09 -4.12
CA LYS A 90 17.36 -6.62 -4.27
C LYS A 90 15.96 -6.18 -4.75
N PRO A 91 15.47 -4.99 -4.37
CA PRO A 91 14.15 -4.51 -4.80
C PRO A 91 13.93 -4.55 -6.32
N SER A 92 14.99 -4.30 -7.11
CA SER A 92 14.98 -4.41 -8.57
C SER A 92 14.71 -5.83 -9.07
N GLN A 93 15.32 -6.83 -8.44
CA GLN A 93 15.17 -8.24 -8.80
C GLN A 93 13.76 -8.75 -8.45
N ARG A 94 13.16 -8.32 -7.34
CA ARG A 94 11.77 -8.71 -7.00
C ARG A 94 10.75 -8.21 -8.02
N LYS A 95 10.97 -7.00 -8.54
CA LYS A 95 10.16 -6.45 -9.64
C LYS A 95 10.30 -7.31 -10.89
N GLN A 96 11.52 -7.70 -11.27
CA GLN A 96 11.73 -8.57 -12.43
C GLN A 96 11.03 -9.92 -12.26
N MET A 97 11.13 -10.54 -11.08
CA MET A 97 10.43 -11.78 -10.77
C MET A 97 8.90 -11.63 -10.86
N ALA A 98 8.35 -10.50 -10.37
CA ALA A 98 6.92 -10.21 -10.51
C ALA A 98 6.50 -10.07 -11.98
N GLN A 99 7.29 -9.37 -12.80
CA GLN A 99 7.02 -9.22 -14.24
C GLN A 99 7.13 -10.54 -14.99
N GLU A 100 8.10 -11.38 -14.64
CA GLU A 100 8.29 -12.69 -15.23
C GLU A 100 7.17 -13.66 -14.83
N ALA A 101 6.70 -13.63 -13.59
CA ALA A 101 5.57 -14.43 -13.15
C ALA A 101 4.25 -14.03 -13.84
N VAL A 102 4.03 -12.74 -14.08
CA VAL A 102 2.87 -12.26 -14.85
C VAL A 102 2.96 -12.75 -16.30
N ARG A 103 4.15 -12.70 -16.92
CA ARG A 103 4.36 -13.17 -18.30
C ARG A 103 4.23 -14.69 -18.44
N ASN A 104 4.82 -15.46 -17.53
CA ASN A 104 4.99 -16.90 -17.69
C ASN A 104 3.84 -17.73 -17.09
N ARG A 105 3.11 -17.20 -16.10
CA ARG A 105 2.08 -17.97 -15.35
C ARG A 105 0.66 -17.41 -15.48
N SER A 106 0.43 -16.41 -16.36
CA SER A 106 -0.89 -15.76 -16.53
C SER A 106 -1.54 -15.35 -15.21
N ILE A 107 -0.70 -14.91 -14.27
CA ILE A 107 -1.11 -14.43 -12.94
C ILE A 107 -1.42 -12.93 -13.05
N GLY A 108 -2.51 -12.49 -12.42
CA GLY A 108 -2.85 -11.07 -12.37
C GLY A 108 -1.82 -10.22 -11.63
N VAL A 109 -1.57 -9.00 -12.11
CA VAL A 109 -0.54 -8.08 -11.58
C VAL A 109 -0.64 -7.88 -10.06
N ARG A 110 -1.86 -7.79 -9.51
CA ARG A 110 -2.07 -7.61 -8.06
C ARG A 110 -1.57 -8.81 -7.25
N PHE A 111 -1.83 -10.01 -7.75
CA PHE A 111 -1.38 -11.25 -7.11
C PHE A 111 0.15 -11.38 -7.21
N ALA A 112 0.75 -11.05 -8.36
CA ALA A 112 2.20 -11.04 -8.49
C ALA A 112 2.86 -10.02 -7.54
N CYS A 113 2.32 -8.80 -7.43
CA CYS A 113 2.80 -7.79 -6.49
C CYS A 113 2.73 -8.25 -5.02
N GLN A 114 1.66 -8.95 -4.63
CA GLN A 114 1.52 -9.55 -3.30
C GLN A 114 2.52 -10.69 -3.08
N MET A 115 2.66 -11.59 -4.06
CA MET A 115 3.58 -12.74 -4.00
C MET A 115 5.05 -12.32 -3.83
N PHE A 116 5.49 -11.27 -4.53
CA PHE A 116 6.89 -10.82 -4.50
C PHE A 116 7.14 -9.62 -3.57
N VAL A 117 6.14 -9.17 -2.82
CA VAL A 117 6.22 -8.01 -1.91
C VAL A 117 6.76 -6.77 -2.65
N VAL A 118 6.14 -6.46 -3.79
CA VAL A 118 6.44 -5.28 -4.63
C VAL A 118 5.21 -4.37 -4.61
N SER A 119 5.42 -3.06 -4.40
CA SER A 119 4.31 -2.10 -4.50
C SER A 119 3.85 -1.97 -5.94
N GLU A 120 2.54 -1.72 -6.14
CA GLU A 120 2.00 -1.49 -7.48
C GLU A 120 2.69 -0.32 -8.18
N SER A 121 3.08 0.74 -7.45
CA SER A 121 3.85 1.86 -8.00
C SER A 121 5.24 1.44 -8.50
N CYS A 122 5.97 0.59 -7.76
CA CYS A 122 7.26 0.07 -8.21
C CYS A 122 7.11 -0.83 -9.44
N TYR A 123 6.04 -1.64 -9.49
CA TYR A 123 5.72 -2.48 -10.65
C TYR A 123 5.44 -1.63 -11.89
N ARG A 124 4.63 -0.57 -11.75
CA ARG A 124 4.23 0.34 -12.83
C ARG A 124 5.33 1.29 -13.30
N TYR A 125 6.31 1.61 -12.44
CA TYR A 125 7.42 2.46 -12.83
C TYR A 125 8.12 1.92 -14.07
N GLN A 126 8.30 2.74 -15.11
CA GLN A 126 9.17 2.41 -16.23
C GLN A 126 10.33 3.40 -16.28
N PRO A 127 11.57 2.94 -16.46
CA PRO A 127 12.69 3.84 -16.68
C PRO A 127 12.42 4.61 -17.98
N LYS A 128 12.49 5.94 -17.90
CA LYS A 128 12.44 6.80 -19.08
C LYS A 128 13.85 6.83 -19.67
N LEU A 129 14.10 5.96 -20.65
CA LEU A 129 15.30 6.03 -21.47
C LEU A 129 15.13 7.21 -22.44
N SER A 130 16.04 8.16 -22.36
CA SER A 130 16.17 9.27 -23.31
C SER A 130 17.60 9.21 -23.85
N GLU A 131 17.77 9.33 -25.16
CA GLU A 131 19.10 9.37 -25.79
C GLU A 131 19.98 10.48 -25.19
N GLU A 132 19.36 11.60 -24.81
CA GLU A 132 20.02 12.70 -24.10
C GLU A 132 20.57 12.27 -22.73
N ASN A 133 19.86 11.40 -22.00
CA ASN A 133 20.30 10.92 -20.70
C ASN A 133 21.53 10.01 -20.83
N GLU A 134 21.62 9.23 -21.91
CA GLU A 134 22.80 8.41 -22.20
C GLU A 134 24.00 9.28 -22.55
N ALA A 135 23.81 10.28 -23.41
CA ALA A 135 24.87 11.25 -23.73
C ALA A 135 25.38 11.97 -22.46
N ILE A 136 24.48 12.44 -21.59
CA ILE A 136 24.85 13.08 -20.32
C ILE A 136 25.64 12.11 -19.42
N ALA A 137 25.23 10.84 -19.36
CA ALA A 137 25.94 9.83 -18.59
C ALA A 137 27.36 9.60 -19.12
N ASP A 138 27.54 9.50 -20.44
CA ASP A 138 28.85 9.34 -21.07
C ASP A 138 29.77 10.55 -20.80
N TRP A 139 29.23 11.76 -20.90
CA TRP A 139 29.98 12.97 -20.55
C TRP A 139 30.38 13.01 -19.08
N LEU A 140 29.48 12.61 -18.17
CA LEU A 140 29.78 12.53 -16.74
C LEU A 140 30.91 11.53 -16.45
N LEU A 141 30.89 10.36 -17.10
CA LEU A 141 31.94 9.36 -16.96
C LEU A 141 33.31 9.92 -17.41
N ARG A 142 33.37 10.55 -18.59
CA ARG A 142 34.60 11.17 -19.12
C ARG A 142 35.18 12.23 -18.19
N ILE A 143 34.31 13.07 -17.61
CA ILE A 143 34.74 14.11 -16.65
C ILE A 143 35.27 13.45 -15.37
N THR A 144 34.61 12.41 -14.89
CA THR A 144 35.00 11.71 -13.66
C THR A 144 36.36 11.01 -13.82
N ASP A 145 36.62 10.44 -15.00
CA ASP A 145 37.92 9.83 -15.32
C ASP A 145 39.05 10.87 -15.41
N SER A 146 38.74 12.06 -15.95
CA SER A 146 39.70 13.16 -16.10
C SER A 146 39.97 13.89 -14.77
N GLN A 147 38.96 13.98 -13.90
CA GLN A 147 38.99 14.74 -12.65
C GLN A 147 38.64 13.85 -11.45
N ARG A 148 39.57 12.97 -11.05
CA ARG A 148 39.40 12.03 -9.93
C ARG A 148 39.14 12.66 -8.56
N ASN A 149 39.40 13.96 -8.43
CA ASN A 149 39.20 14.72 -7.19
C ASN A 149 37.80 15.33 -7.10
N TRP A 150 37.00 15.27 -8.17
CA TRP A 150 35.67 15.85 -8.23
C TRP A 150 34.61 14.79 -7.91
N GLY A 151 33.74 15.11 -6.96
CA GLY A 151 32.54 14.32 -6.72
C GLY A 151 31.47 14.57 -7.78
N PHE A 152 30.49 13.67 -7.88
CA PHE A 152 29.39 13.74 -8.86
C PHE A 152 28.74 15.13 -8.96
N GLY A 153 28.52 15.81 -7.82
CA GLY A 153 27.91 17.14 -7.81
C GLY A 153 28.71 18.20 -8.56
N LEU A 154 30.05 18.15 -8.49
CA LEU A 154 30.92 19.07 -9.24
C LEU A 154 30.93 18.74 -10.73
N CYS A 155 30.98 17.45 -11.09
CA CYS A 155 30.88 17.01 -12.48
C CYS A 155 29.56 17.43 -13.11
N PHE A 156 28.45 17.30 -12.38
CA PHE A 156 27.11 17.73 -12.81
C PHE A 156 27.01 19.25 -12.99
N LEU A 157 27.51 20.03 -12.02
CA LEU A 157 27.51 21.49 -12.11
C LEU A 157 28.38 22.01 -13.27
N TYR A 158 29.49 21.32 -13.54
CA TYR A 158 30.38 21.64 -14.66
C TYR A 158 29.70 21.38 -16.00
N LEU A 159 29.07 20.22 -16.18
CA LEU A 159 28.26 19.90 -17.37
C LEU A 159 27.14 20.92 -17.59
N ARG A 160 26.47 21.36 -16.52
CA ARG A 160 25.40 22.36 -16.60
C ARG A 160 25.87 23.78 -16.91
N ARG A 161 27.18 24.06 -16.87
CA ARG A 161 27.74 25.35 -17.32
C ARG A 161 28.26 25.30 -18.76
N LEU A 162 28.46 24.10 -19.32
CA LEU A 162 28.97 23.89 -20.67
C LEU A 162 27.87 23.84 -21.73
N CYS A 163 26.66 23.41 -21.34
CA CYS A 163 25.43 23.58 -22.12
C CYS A 163 24.78 24.94 -21.82
#